data_AF-I4VXF8-F1
#
_entry.id   AF-I4VXF8-F1
#
_cell.length_a   1.000
_cell.length_b   1.000
_cell.length_c   1.000
_cell.angle_alpha   90.00
_cell.angle_beta   90.00
_cell.angle_gamma   90.00
#
_symmetry.space_group_name_H-M   'P 1'
#
loop_
_entity.id
_entity.type
_entity.pdbx_description
1 polymer ?
#
loop_
_entity_poly.entity_id
_entity_poly.type
_entity_poly.pdbx_seq_one_letter_code
_entity_poly.pdbx_strand_id
1 'polypeptide(L)'
;MIELYKLQWSHYVEKVRWALDFKKLDWRGIDVVAFTKKEIRHFDCDRKTFPLIRDTRTGVTMSDSSPIIRYLDETYPRHALLPADPVEREAAWQWMLRLDSTLGLHARRLGYTQIIMECPTILAQLFMPDVCGGLFARRGWRAWPRRYWAPC
;
A
#
# COMPACT_ATOMS: atom_id res chain seq x y z
N MET A 1 -8.27 14.45 -6.11
CA MET A 1 -7.80 13.11 -6.49
C MET A 1 -6.86 12.63 -5.41
N ILE A 2 -6.92 11.36 -4.99
CA ILE A 2 -6.05 10.85 -3.93
C ILE A 2 -4.85 10.13 -4.54
N GLU A 3 -3.64 10.54 -4.18
CA GLU A 3 -2.40 9.83 -4.55
C GLU A 3 -2.05 8.83 -3.44
N LEU A 4 -2.02 7.54 -3.75
CA LEU A 4 -1.66 6.46 -2.82
C LEU A 4 -0.25 5.96 -3.14
N TYR A 5 0.70 6.29 -2.28
CA TYR A 5 2.07 5.79 -2.36
C TYR A 5 2.14 4.42 -1.69
N LYS A 6 2.56 3.42 -2.46
CA LYS A 6 2.43 2.02 -2.07
C LYS A 6 3.71 1.22 -2.25
N LEU A 7 3.87 0.26 -1.35
CA LEU A 7 4.74 -0.91 -1.54
C LEU A 7 3.88 -2.06 -2.05
N GLN A 8 4.42 -2.80 -3.00
CA GLN A 8 3.83 -4.05 -3.48
C GLN A 8 3.71 -5.04 -2.32
N TRP A 9 2.61 -5.81 -2.30
CA TRP A 9 2.38 -6.89 -1.34
C TRP A 9 2.46 -6.43 0.14
N SER A 10 1.87 -5.28 0.43
CA SER A 10 1.67 -4.78 1.79
C SER A 10 0.19 -4.85 2.14
N HIS A 11 -0.17 -5.64 3.15
CA HIS A 11 -1.56 -5.75 3.62
C HIS A 11 -2.11 -4.41 4.11
N TYR A 12 -1.27 -3.55 4.69
CA TYR A 12 -1.65 -2.19 5.08
C TYR A 12 -2.05 -1.31 3.88
N VAL A 13 -1.37 -1.49 2.74
CA VAL A 13 -1.69 -0.77 1.49
C VAL A 13 -3.00 -1.30 0.92
N GLU A 14 -3.17 -2.62 0.84
CA GLU A 14 -4.39 -3.23 0.31
C GLU A 14 -5.63 -2.80 1.09
N LYS A 15 -5.53 -2.69 2.43
CA LYS A 15 -6.59 -2.14 3.27
C LYS A 15 -7.03 -0.74 2.82
N VAL A 16 -6.08 0.17 2.59
CA VAL A 16 -6.38 1.54 2.12
C VAL A 16 -6.91 1.53 0.70
N ARG A 17 -6.34 0.69 -0.18
CA ARG A 17 -6.82 0.54 -1.56
C ARG A 17 -8.28 0.11 -1.60
N TRP A 18 -8.65 -0.92 -0.83
CA TRP A 18 -10.03 -1.40 -0.74
C TRP A 18 -10.96 -0.35 -0.17
N ALA A 19 -10.52 0.44 0.81
CA ALA A 19 -11.31 1.54 1.35
C ALA A 19 -11.58 2.62 0.29
N LEU A 20 -10.57 3.01 -0.49
CA LEU A 20 -10.72 3.98 -1.58
C LEU A 20 -11.69 3.46 -2.65
N ASP A 21 -11.53 2.20 -3.06
CA ASP A 21 -12.38 1.53 -4.05
C ASP A 21 -13.84 1.43 -3.54
N PHE A 22 -14.05 1.00 -2.29
CA PHE A 22 -15.36 0.88 -1.67
C PHE A 22 -16.09 2.23 -1.58
N LYS A 23 -15.36 3.30 -1.23
CA LYS A 23 -15.91 4.66 -1.17
C LYS A 23 -16.09 5.30 -2.54
N LYS A 24 -15.67 4.62 -3.62
CA LYS A 24 -15.70 5.12 -5.01
C LYS A 24 -14.96 6.45 -5.16
N LEU A 25 -13.83 6.60 -4.46
CA LEU A 25 -12.99 7.78 -4.55
C LEU A 25 -12.04 7.66 -5.74
N ASP A 26 -11.82 8.74 -6.46
CA ASP A 26 -10.83 8.78 -7.53
C ASP A 26 -9.42 8.82 -6.94
N TRP A 27 -8.62 7.80 -7.24
CA TRP A 27 -7.28 7.63 -6.70
C TRP A 27 -6.29 7.07 -7.73
N ARG A 28 -5.00 7.40 -7.54
CA ARG A 28 -3.89 6.87 -8.33
C ARG A 28 -2.85 6.24 -7.43
N GLY A 29 -2.45 5.02 -7.77
CA GLY A 29 -1.34 4.32 -7.14
C GLY A 29 0.01 4.78 -7.67
N ILE A 30 0.93 5.08 -6.77
CA ILE A 30 2.33 5.40 -7.07
C ILE A 30 3.19 4.32 -6.39
N ASP A 31 3.83 3.50 -7.20
CA ASP A 31 4.74 2.46 -6.68
C ASP A 31 6.01 3.10 -6.15
N VAL A 32 6.37 2.74 -4.92
CA VAL A 32 7.57 3.24 -4.26
C VAL A 32 8.61 2.14 -4.16
N VAL A 33 9.85 2.45 -4.53
CA VAL A 33 10.96 1.51 -4.37
C VAL A 33 11.39 1.53 -2.90
N ALA A 34 11.16 0.42 -2.20
CA ALA A 34 11.37 0.30 -0.75
C ALA A 34 12.76 0.76 -0.28
N PHE A 35 13.79 0.52 -1.10
CA PHE A 35 15.18 0.83 -0.78
C PHE A 35 15.52 2.31 -0.91
N THR A 36 15.02 3.00 -1.94
CA THR A 36 15.43 4.39 -2.23
C THR A 36 14.46 5.41 -1.63
N LYS A 37 13.17 5.05 -1.54
CA LYS A 37 12.05 5.89 -1.09
C LYS A 37 12.05 7.29 -1.72
N LYS A 38 12.57 7.45 -2.94
CA LYS A 38 12.79 8.77 -3.57
C LYS A 38 11.49 9.53 -3.77
N GLU A 39 10.44 8.79 -4.09
CA GLU A 39 9.09 9.24 -4.42
C GLU A 39 8.39 9.92 -3.24
N ILE A 40 8.86 9.70 -2.01
CA ILE A 40 8.28 10.26 -0.79
C ILE A 40 9.24 11.17 -0.02
N ARG A 41 10.41 11.48 -0.58
CA ARG A 41 11.42 12.31 0.10
C ARG A 41 10.91 13.73 0.37
N HIS A 42 10.10 14.26 -0.53
CA HIS A 42 9.55 15.61 -0.44
C HIS A 42 8.39 15.75 0.55
N PHE A 43 7.84 14.66 1.10
CA PHE A 43 6.81 14.75 2.12
C PHE A 43 7.41 15.04 3.48
N ASP A 44 6.82 16.01 4.16
CA ASP A 44 7.16 16.39 5.53
C ASP A 44 6.34 15.52 6.50
N CYS A 45 6.84 14.31 6.76
CA CYS A 45 6.22 13.35 7.66
C CYS A 45 7.30 12.76 8.57
N ASP A 46 7.09 12.84 9.89
CA ASP A 46 8.03 12.31 10.90
C ASP A 46 8.36 10.84 10.66
N ARG A 47 7.36 10.06 10.24
CA ARG A 47 7.52 8.65 9.91
C ARG A 47 7.04 8.37 8.49
N LYS A 48 7.97 7.93 7.64
CA LYS A 48 7.70 7.55 6.25
C LYS A 48 7.38 6.05 6.15
N THR A 49 6.23 5.67 6.69
CA THR A 49 5.63 4.33 6.58
C THR A 49 4.69 4.26 5.38
N PHE A 50 4.39 3.03 4.95
CA PHE A 50 3.42 2.78 3.90
C PHE A 50 2.21 2.06 4.48
N PRO A 51 1.00 2.37 4.01
CA PRO A 51 0.66 3.33 2.95
C PRO A 51 0.89 4.80 3.36
N LEU A 52 1.13 5.64 2.35
CA LEU A 52 1.11 7.10 2.47
C LEU A 52 0.13 7.64 1.43
N ILE A 53 -0.71 8.59 1.82
CA ILE A 53 -1.59 9.29 0.90
C ILE A 53 -1.28 10.77 0.83
N ARG A 54 -1.57 11.36 -0.32
CA ARG A 54 -1.75 12.79 -0.49
C ARG A 54 -3.11 13.02 -1.12
N ASP A 55 -3.99 13.69 -0.41
CA ASP A 55 -5.28 14.11 -0.96
C ASP A 55 -5.14 15.52 -1.53
N THR A 56 -5.18 15.64 -2.86
CA THR A 56 -5.06 16.95 -3.53
C THR A 56 -6.30 17.83 -3.35
N ARG A 57 -7.43 17.28 -2.90
CA ARG A 57 -8.65 18.07 -2.64
C ARG A 57 -8.59 18.82 -1.31
N THR A 58 -8.01 18.19 -0.30
CA THR A 58 -7.94 18.75 1.06
C THR A 58 -6.54 19.30 1.40
N GLY A 59 -5.51 18.92 0.63
CA GLY A 59 -4.11 19.24 0.91
C GLY A 59 -3.48 18.34 1.97
N VAL A 60 -4.24 17.39 2.52
CA VAL A 60 -3.76 16.54 3.61
C VAL A 60 -2.80 15.47 3.08
N THR A 61 -1.67 15.33 3.77
CA THR A 61 -0.73 14.22 3.57
C THR A 61 -0.65 13.44 4.88
N MET A 62 -0.74 12.12 4.80
CA MET A 62 -0.63 11.26 5.98
C MET A 62 -0.07 9.89 5.63
N SER A 63 0.57 9.28 6.61
CA SER A 63 1.09 7.92 6.54
C SER A 63 0.39 7.04 7.58
N ASP A 64 0.58 5.73 7.44
CA ASP A 64 -0.06 4.69 8.25
C ASP A 64 -1.54 4.44 7.90
N SER A 65 -1.88 3.17 7.78
CA SER A 65 -3.16 2.72 7.25
C SER A 65 -4.33 3.04 8.18
N SER A 66 -4.17 2.95 9.50
CA SER A 66 -5.25 3.20 10.45
C SER A 66 -5.72 4.67 10.43
N PRO A 67 -4.85 5.69 10.62
CA PRO A 67 -5.28 7.08 10.52
C PRO A 67 -5.83 7.43 9.14
N ILE A 68 -5.32 6.82 8.07
CA ILE A 68 -5.88 6.96 6.72
C ILE A 68 -7.33 6.48 6.66
N ILE A 69 -7.64 5.30 7.19
CA ILE A 69 -9.02 4.79 7.19
C ILE A 69 -9.96 5.74 7.93
N ARG A 70 -9.54 6.24 9.11
CA ARG A 70 -10.34 7.20 9.88
C ARG A 70 -10.56 8.49 9.10
N TYR A 71 -9.50 9.05 8.54
CA TYR A 71 -9.56 10.25 7.71
C TYR A 71 -10.52 10.10 6.53
N LEU A 72 -10.44 8.99 5.80
CA LEU A 72 -11.32 8.72 4.67
C LEU A 72 -12.78 8.62 5.11
N ASP A 73 -13.04 7.97 6.24
CA ASP A 73 -14.40 7.83 6.79
C ASP A 73 -14.99 9.18 7.20
N GLU A 74 -14.22 10.03 7.88
CA GLU A 74 -14.65 11.35 8.36
C GLU A 74 -14.78 12.39 7.24
N THR A 75 -13.84 12.41 6.29
CA THR A 75 -13.80 13.41 5.21
C THR A 75 -14.81 13.11 4.10
N TYR A 76 -15.08 11.82 3.86
CA TYR A 76 -15.95 11.36 2.78
C TYR A 76 -17.10 10.51 3.35
N PRO A 77 -18.17 11.12 3.88
CA PRO A 77 -19.20 10.38 4.63
C PRO A 77 -20.05 9.42 3.77
N ARG A 78 -20.01 9.54 2.43
CA ARG A 78 -20.69 8.59 1.53
C ARG A 78 -19.99 7.22 1.60
N HIS A 79 -20.78 6.15 1.71
CA HIS A 79 -20.30 4.78 1.91
C HIS A 79 -19.40 4.68 3.16
N ALA A 80 -20.02 4.75 4.35
CA ALA A 80 -19.30 4.67 5.62
C ALA A 80 -18.48 3.37 5.71
N LEU A 81 -17.22 3.50 6.14
CA LEU A 81 -16.32 2.37 6.38
C LEU A 81 -16.54 1.76 7.76
N LEU A 82 -17.00 2.57 8.70
CA LEU A 82 -17.26 2.18 10.07
C LEU A 82 -18.76 2.32 10.39
N PRO A 83 -19.28 1.52 11.34
CA PRO A 83 -20.64 1.68 11.85
C PRO A 83 -20.95 3.10 12.36
N ALA A 84 -22.23 3.46 12.32
CA ALA A 84 -22.72 4.75 12.83
C ALA A 84 -22.90 4.73 14.36
N ASP A 85 -23.27 3.58 14.94
CA ASP A 85 -23.37 3.43 16.39
C ASP A 85 -21.98 3.57 17.04
N PRO A 86 -21.81 4.43 18.07
CA PRO A 86 -20.50 4.66 18.68
C PRO A 86 -19.87 3.41 19.31
N VAL A 87 -20.67 2.51 19.87
CA VAL A 87 -20.16 1.30 20.53
C VAL A 87 -19.67 0.30 19.48
N GLU A 88 -20.47 0.07 18.44
CA GLU A 88 -20.07 -0.77 17.31
C GLU A 88 -18.88 -0.20 16.55
N ARG A 89 -18.83 1.13 16.38
CA ARG A 89 -17.72 1.84 15.73
C ARG A 89 -16.41 1.59 16.46
N GLU A 90 -16.41 1.76 17.78
CA GLU A 90 -15.23 1.51 18.61
C GLU A 90 -14.83 0.02 18.57
N ALA A 91 -15.80 -0.90 18.66
CA ALA A 91 -15.53 -2.33 18.56
C ALA A 91 -14.89 -2.70 17.20
N ALA A 92 -15.43 -2.20 16.09
CA ALA A 92 -14.87 -2.40 14.75
C ALA A 92 -13.46 -1.82 14.63
N TRP A 93 -13.22 -0.64 15.21
CA TRP A 93 -11.91 -0.01 15.23
C TRP A 93 -10.88 -0.83 15.99
N GLN A 94 -11.22 -1.32 17.19
CA GLN A 94 -10.35 -2.18 17.99
C GLN A 94 -10.03 -3.50 17.29
N TRP A 95 -11.00 -4.09 16.60
CA TRP A 95 -10.77 -5.28 15.78
C TRP A 95 -9.77 -5.03 14.65
N MET A 96 -9.89 -3.91 13.94
CA MET A 96 -8.94 -3.54 12.89
C MET A 96 -7.52 -3.41 13.46
N LEU A 97 -7.34 -2.68 14.57
CA LEU A 97 -6.03 -2.51 15.21
C LEU A 97 -5.43 -3.84 15.69
N ARG A 98 -6.26 -4.74 16.23
CA ARG A 98 -5.85 -6.08 16.65
C ARG A 98 -5.38 -6.90 15.45
N LEU A 99 -6.11 -6.89 14.32
CA LEU A 99 -5.73 -7.62 13.12
C LEU A 99 -4.44 -7.08 12.49
N ASP A 100 -4.26 -5.75 12.49
CA ASP A 100 -3.05 -5.10 12.00
C ASP A 100 -1.79 -5.50 12.78
N SER A 101 -1.92 -5.66 14.10
CA SER A 101 -0.81 -5.94 15.03
C SER A 101 -0.54 -7.44 15.20
N THR A 102 -1.57 -8.26 15.25
CA THR A 102 -1.44 -9.71 15.50
C THR A 102 -1.38 -10.51 14.21
N LEU A 103 -2.36 -10.36 13.32
CA LEU A 103 -2.46 -11.19 12.12
C LEU A 103 -1.53 -10.69 11.01
N GLY A 104 -1.43 -9.37 10.82
CA GLY A 104 -0.68 -8.76 9.72
C GLY A 104 0.80 -9.18 9.67
N LEU A 105 1.48 -9.19 10.81
CA LEU A 105 2.88 -9.59 10.88
C LEU A 105 3.08 -11.08 10.55
N HIS A 106 2.24 -11.95 11.13
CA HIS A 106 2.35 -13.39 10.95
C HIS A 106 1.95 -13.83 9.53
N ALA A 107 0.87 -13.27 8.99
CA ALA A 107 0.40 -13.55 7.63
C ALA A 107 1.47 -13.15 6.60
N ARG A 108 2.08 -11.96 6.76
CA ARG A 108 3.15 -11.49 5.89
C ARG A 108 4.41 -12.34 6.00
N ARG A 109 4.80 -12.75 7.21
CA ARG A 109 5.95 -13.64 7.42
C ARG A 109 5.73 -14.98 6.72
N LEU A 110 4.58 -15.61 6.93
CA LEU A 110 4.23 -16.87 6.28
C LEU A 110 4.22 -16.72 4.76
N GLY A 111 3.55 -15.70 4.24
CA GLY A 111 3.47 -15.44 2.80
C GLY A 111 4.85 -15.25 2.17
N TYR A 112 5.72 -14.43 2.76
CA TYR A 112 7.08 -14.25 2.26
C TYR A 112 7.91 -15.52 2.36
N THR A 113 7.83 -16.26 3.47
CA THR A 113 8.54 -17.54 3.57
C THR A 113 8.11 -18.50 2.47
N GLN A 114 6.81 -18.70 2.26
CA GLN A 114 6.31 -19.61 1.22
C GLN A 114 6.80 -19.20 -0.17
N ILE A 115 6.67 -17.91 -0.48
CA ILE A 115 7.04 -17.37 -1.79
C ILE A 115 8.54 -17.48 -2.05
N ILE A 116 9.37 -17.26 -1.04
CA ILE A 116 10.84 -17.42 -1.18
C ILE A 116 11.20 -18.88 -1.44
N MET A 117 10.47 -19.82 -0.82
CA MET A 117 10.73 -21.25 -0.99
C MET A 117 10.30 -21.75 -2.37
N GLU A 118 9.15 -21.29 -2.89
CA GLU A 118 8.62 -21.72 -4.19
C GLU A 118 9.21 -20.94 -5.36
N CYS A 119 9.47 -19.64 -5.17
CA CYS A 119 9.86 -18.70 -6.21
C CYS A 119 10.93 -17.72 -5.69
N PRO A 120 12.18 -18.17 -5.46
CA PRO A 120 13.21 -17.37 -4.80
C PRO A 120 13.56 -16.05 -5.50
N THR A 121 13.29 -15.93 -6.80
CA THR A 121 13.55 -14.70 -7.58
C THR A 121 12.46 -13.64 -7.48
N ILE A 122 11.23 -14.02 -7.10
CA ILE A 122 10.07 -13.12 -7.18
C ILE A 122 10.14 -11.99 -6.15
N LEU A 123 10.75 -12.22 -4.98
CA LEU A 123 10.95 -11.20 -3.96
C LEU A 123 11.86 -10.08 -4.50
N ALA A 124 12.93 -10.44 -5.21
CA ALA A 124 13.82 -9.48 -5.86
C ALA A 124 13.09 -8.72 -6.97
N GLN A 125 12.26 -9.39 -7.77
CA GLN A 125 11.47 -8.72 -8.81
C GLN A 125 10.41 -7.76 -8.22
N LEU A 126 9.80 -8.11 -7.08
CA LEU A 126 8.78 -7.30 -6.42
C LEU A 126 9.34 -6.04 -5.77
N PHE A 127 10.49 -6.12 -5.10
CA PHE A 127 11.06 -5.00 -4.34
C PHE A 127 12.23 -4.29 -5.04
N MET A 128 12.82 -4.92 -6.05
CA MET A 128 13.99 -4.44 -6.79
C MET A 128 13.85 -4.61 -8.31
N PRO A 129 12.71 -4.22 -8.93
CA PRO A 129 12.46 -4.47 -10.36
C PRO A 129 13.53 -3.87 -11.27
N ASP A 130 14.18 -2.76 -10.87
CA ASP A 130 15.18 -2.05 -11.66
C ASP A 130 16.62 -2.17 -11.11
N VAL A 131 16.83 -2.76 -9.93
CA VAL A 131 18.18 -2.89 -9.32
C VAL A 131 18.96 -4.05 -9.93
N CYS A 132 18.27 -5.02 -10.53
CA CYS A 132 18.90 -6.05 -11.37
C CYS A 132 19.46 -5.49 -12.70
N GLY A 133 19.33 -4.19 -12.98
CA GLY A 133 19.94 -3.52 -14.15
C GLY A 133 21.42 -3.14 -13.98
N GLY A 134 22.22 -3.98 -13.30
CA GLY A 134 23.68 -3.81 -13.21
C GLY A 134 24.32 -3.73 -14.60
N LEU A 135 25.55 -3.21 -14.71
CA LEU A 135 26.25 -3.00 -15.99
C LEU A 135 26.27 -4.25 -16.92
N PHE A 136 26.14 -5.45 -16.36
CA PHE A 136 26.11 -6.73 -17.09
C PHE A 136 24.69 -7.25 -17.45
N ALA A 137 23.64 -6.65 -16.91
CA ALA A 137 22.24 -7.03 -17.16
C ALA A 137 21.53 -6.11 -18.17
N ARG A 138 22.22 -5.07 -18.68
CA ARG A 138 21.73 -4.25 -19.79
C ARG A 138 21.84 -5.02 -21.10
N ARG A 139 20.98 -6.03 -21.29
CA ARG A 139 20.74 -6.60 -22.61
C ARG A 139 19.82 -5.63 -23.34
N GLY A 140 20.37 -5.00 -24.37
CA GLY A 140 19.77 -3.88 -25.08
C GLY A 140 18.29 -4.07 -25.41
N TRP A 141 17.57 -2.94 -25.32
CA TRP A 141 16.41 -2.67 -26.15
C TRP A 141 15.32 -3.75 -26.14
N ARG A 142 14.52 -3.79 -25.08
CA ARG A 142 13.12 -4.20 -25.22
C ARG A 142 12.21 -3.20 -24.51
N ALA A 143 11.79 -2.20 -25.27
CA ALA A 143 10.52 -1.54 -25.03
C ALA A 143 9.43 -2.59 -25.24
N TRP A 144 8.89 -3.14 -24.15
CA TRP A 144 7.66 -3.90 -24.18
C TRP A 144 6.67 -3.24 -23.21
N PRO A 145 5.46 -2.87 -23.67
CA PRO A 145 4.47 -2.28 -22.79
C PRO A 145 4.05 -3.35 -21.78
N ARG A 146 4.10 -3.01 -20.48
CA ARG A 146 3.58 -3.84 -19.39
C ARG A 146 2.08 -4.06 -19.58
N ARG A 147 1.71 -5.07 -20.37
CA ARG A 147 0.38 -5.65 -20.39
C ARG A 147 0.32 -6.69 -19.26
N TYR A 148 -0.59 -6.43 -18.34
CA TYR A 148 -1.25 -7.32 -17.40
C TYR A 148 -0.72 -8.76 -17.31
N TRP A 149 -0.27 -9.11 -16.10
CA TRP A 149 -0.37 -10.43 -15.45
C TRP A 149 -0.65 -11.62 -16.38
N ALA A 150 0.36 -12.50 -16.52
CA ALA A 150 0.14 -13.90 -16.84
C ALA A 150 0.78 -14.74 -15.72
N PRO A 151 0.05 -15.72 -15.14
CA PRO A 151 0.56 -16.57 -14.09
C PRO A 151 1.33 -17.75 -14.68
N CYS A 152 2.42 -18.13 -14.01
CA CYS A 152 2.83 -19.53 -13.84
C CYS A 152 3.00 -19.74 -12.34
#